data_AF-A0AAD6KRC0-F1
#
_entry.id   AF-A0AAD6KRC0-F1
#
_cell.length_a   1.000
_cell.length_b   1.000
_cell.length_c   1.000
_cell.angle_alpha   90.00
_cell.angle_beta   90.00
_cell.angle_gamma   90.00
#
_symmetry.space_group_name_H-M   'P 1'
#
loop_
_entity.id
_entity.type
_entity.pdbx_description
1 polymer ?
#
loop_
_entity_poly.entity_id
_entity_poly.type
_entity_poly.pdbx_seq_one_letter_code
_entity_poly.pdbx_strand_id
1 'polypeptide(L)'
;MRKLGRSKTGNSVTHSQHSTGLVGLLENMRAQMEISEAMDIRTRQGLLNALAGKKAYIRWQKRQLFMLEEGLINHAVVGFGESGRKPSDLRILLAKIEESEFRPSSAGEVQRTECLRSLREIAIPLAERPARGDLTGEVCHWADGYHLNVRLYEKLLLSVFDILDEGKLTEEVEEILELLKSTWRVLGITETIHYTSYASVLIRQYVITQEQGILKHAIVQLKKIPLKEQRGPQERLHLKSLLSKVEGEELPFFQSFLSPVQKWADKQLGDYHLNFAEV
;
A
#
# COMPACT_ATOMS: atom_id res chain seq x y z
N MET A 1 26.39 47.55 20.86
CA MET A 1 26.18 46.23 21.51
C MET A 1 25.00 46.29 22.46
N ARG A 2 23.82 45.79 22.05
CA ARG A 2 22.73 45.34 22.94
C ARG A 2 22.00 44.22 22.19
N LYS A 3 22.08 43.00 22.73
CA LYS A 3 21.43 41.79 22.21
C LYS A 3 19.94 41.86 22.56
N LEU A 4 19.07 41.79 21.56
CA LEU A 4 17.63 41.58 21.76
C LEU A 4 17.33 40.09 21.59
N GLY A 5 16.81 39.50 22.67
CA GLY A 5 16.49 38.08 22.79
C GLY A 5 15.34 37.68 21.88
N ARG A 6 15.55 36.59 21.14
CA ARG A 6 14.54 35.95 20.32
C ARG A 6 13.81 34.94 21.20
N SER A 7 12.53 35.23 21.48
CA SER A 7 11.62 34.36 22.23
C SER A 7 11.50 33.00 21.54
N LYS A 8 11.85 31.93 22.28
CA LYS A 8 11.57 30.54 21.90
C LYS A 8 10.12 30.24 22.28
N THR A 9 9.22 30.24 21.30
CA THR A 9 7.93 29.55 21.43
C THR A 9 8.22 28.04 21.40
N GLY A 10 8.28 27.43 22.59
CA GLY A 10 8.33 25.99 22.73
C GLY A 10 6.98 25.41 22.32
N ASN A 11 6.90 24.84 21.11
CA ASN A 11 5.93 23.78 20.87
C ASN A 11 6.44 22.56 21.63
N SER A 12 5.90 22.35 22.82
CA SER A 12 5.99 21.08 23.52
C SER A 12 5.37 20.03 22.61
N VAL A 13 6.21 19.23 21.95
CA VAL A 13 5.83 17.91 21.46
C VAL A 13 5.40 17.14 22.70
N THR A 14 4.09 17.04 22.92
CA THR A 14 3.52 16.18 23.94
C THR A 14 3.90 14.76 23.55
N HIS A 15 4.88 14.19 24.27
CA HIS A 15 5.16 12.76 24.28
C HIS A 15 3.84 12.02 24.47
N SER A 16 3.38 11.31 23.44
CA SER A 16 2.24 10.42 23.56
C SER A 16 2.60 9.32 24.56
N GLN A 17 1.76 9.15 25.56
CA GLN A 17 1.91 8.11 26.57
C GLN A 17 1.97 6.74 25.89
N HIS A 18 2.93 5.92 26.32
CA HIS A 18 3.23 4.58 25.79
C HIS A 18 1.99 3.68 25.71
N SER A 19 1.36 3.61 24.52
CA SER A 19 0.45 2.54 24.18
C SER A 19 1.26 1.29 23.79
N THR A 20 1.02 0.18 24.47
CA THR A 20 1.73 -1.11 24.25
C THR A 20 0.98 -1.99 23.23
N GLY A 21 1.70 -2.82 22.48
CA GLY A 21 1.13 -3.78 21.52
C GLY A 21 0.65 -3.16 20.20
N LEU A 22 -0.36 -3.76 19.57
CA LEU A 22 -0.94 -3.33 18.29
C LEU A 22 -1.38 -1.86 18.29
N VAL A 23 -1.91 -1.35 19.40
CA VAL A 23 -2.41 0.03 19.50
C VAL A 23 -1.27 1.04 19.29
N GLY A 24 -0.11 0.83 19.90
CA GLY A 24 1.06 1.69 19.70
C GLY A 24 1.69 1.56 18.32
N LEU A 25 1.60 0.37 17.70
CA LEU A 25 2.02 0.19 16.32
C LEU A 25 1.12 0.97 15.35
N LEU A 26 -0.20 0.87 15.50
CA LEU A 26 -1.16 1.61 14.68
C LEU A 26 -0.99 3.13 14.84
N GLU A 27 -0.62 3.58 16.03
CA GLU A 27 -0.32 4.98 16.30
C GLU A 27 0.94 5.47 15.54
N ASN A 28 2.00 4.66 15.50
CA ASN A 28 3.18 4.95 14.68
C ASN A 28 2.84 4.97 13.18
N MET A 29 2.03 4.00 12.71
CA MET A 29 1.57 3.95 11.32
C MET A 29 0.74 5.19 10.97
N ARG A 30 -0.18 5.61 11.86
CA ARG A 30 -1.00 6.81 11.70
C ARG A 30 -0.13 8.06 11.52
N ALA A 31 0.83 8.25 12.42
CA ALA A 31 1.71 9.42 12.40
C ALA A 31 2.56 9.46 11.12
N GLN A 32 3.10 8.31 10.70
CA GLN A 32 3.93 8.21 9.49
C GLN A 32 3.13 8.43 8.21
N MET A 33 1.85 8.05 8.17
CA MET A 33 0.95 8.34 7.04
C MET A 33 0.35 9.75 7.10
N GLU A 34 0.83 10.62 8.00
CA GLU A 34 0.34 11.99 8.22
C GLU A 34 -1.17 12.07 8.50
N ILE A 35 -1.75 10.98 9.03
CA ILE A 35 -3.17 10.97 9.41
C ILE A 35 -3.33 11.77 10.70
N SER A 36 -4.06 12.88 10.64
CA SER A 36 -4.38 13.65 11.84
C SER A 36 -5.16 12.78 12.85
N GLU A 37 -4.94 13.01 14.14
CA GLU A 37 -5.68 12.33 15.21
C GLU A 37 -7.21 12.51 15.04
N ALA A 38 -7.65 13.68 14.58
CA ALA A 38 -9.06 13.93 14.27
C ALA A 38 -9.59 13.13 13.06
N MET A 39 -8.75 12.82 12.07
CA MET A 39 -9.11 11.91 10.96
C MET A 39 -9.11 10.45 11.41
N ASP A 40 -8.14 10.04 12.24
CA ASP A 40 -8.06 8.69 12.79
C ASP A 40 -9.24 8.41 13.72
N ILE A 41 -9.59 9.34 14.61
CA ILE A 41 -10.77 9.22 15.48
C ILE A 41 -12.05 9.13 14.64
N ARG A 42 -12.23 9.98 13.62
CA ARG A 42 -13.41 9.92 12.74
C ARG A 42 -13.48 8.63 11.94
N THR A 43 -12.35 8.18 11.40
CA THR A 43 -12.26 6.92 10.65
C THR A 43 -12.51 5.74 11.57
N ARG A 44 -11.91 5.71 12.76
CA ARG A 44 -12.11 4.66 13.77
C ARG A 44 -13.55 4.66 14.27
N GLN A 45 -14.16 5.82 14.52
CA GLN A 45 -15.57 5.91 14.91
C GLN A 45 -16.51 5.47 13.78
N GLY A 46 -16.25 5.89 12.54
CA GLY A 46 -17.00 5.45 11.36
C GLY A 46 -16.87 3.94 11.13
N LEU A 47 -15.67 3.39 11.30
CA LEU A 47 -15.41 1.95 11.26
C LEU A 47 -16.08 1.23 12.44
N LEU A 48 -16.02 1.73 13.67
CA LEU A 48 -16.68 1.12 14.81
C LEU A 48 -18.20 1.11 14.66
N ASN A 49 -18.77 2.19 14.12
CA ASN A 49 -20.20 2.28 13.79
C ASN A 49 -20.58 1.33 12.64
N ALA A 50 -19.72 1.16 11.63
CA ALA A 50 -19.94 0.26 10.50
C ALA A 50 -19.61 -1.22 10.79
N LEU A 51 -18.72 -1.49 11.75
CA LEU A 51 -18.21 -2.81 12.13
C LEU A 51 -18.85 -3.28 13.44
N ALA A 52 -20.16 -3.15 13.58
CA ALA A 52 -20.89 -3.67 14.73
C ALA A 52 -20.71 -5.20 14.84
N GLY A 53 -19.87 -5.65 15.78
CA GLY A 53 -19.71 -7.05 16.17
C GLY A 53 -18.29 -7.62 16.09
N LYS A 54 -18.01 -8.60 16.96
CA LYS A 54 -16.71 -9.28 17.11
C LYS A 54 -16.10 -9.76 15.78
N LYS A 55 -16.92 -10.34 14.89
CA LYS A 55 -16.47 -10.82 13.57
C LYS A 55 -15.96 -9.70 12.66
N ALA A 56 -16.60 -8.52 12.70
CA ALA A 56 -16.22 -7.39 11.88
C ALA A 56 -14.89 -6.78 12.35
N TYR A 57 -14.70 -6.67 13.68
CA TYR A 57 -13.44 -6.27 14.30
C TYR A 57 -12.29 -7.24 13.96
N ILE A 58 -12.51 -8.55 14.04
CA ILE A 58 -11.50 -9.57 13.71
C ILE A 58 -11.08 -9.46 12.23
N ARG A 59 -12.04 -9.28 11.30
CA ARG A 59 -11.73 -9.05 9.87
C ARG A 59 -10.92 -7.77 9.66
N TRP A 60 -11.24 -6.69 10.36
CA TRP A 60 -10.47 -5.45 10.29
C TRP A 60 -9.04 -5.66 10.82
N GLN A 61 -8.88 -6.30 11.97
CA GLN A 61 -7.57 -6.59 12.55
C GLN A 61 -6.72 -7.44 11.63
N LYS A 62 -7.30 -8.47 10.99
CA LYS A 62 -6.63 -9.28 9.96
C LYS A 62 -6.08 -8.42 8.81
N ARG A 63 -6.86 -7.45 8.32
CA ARG A 63 -6.38 -6.52 7.28
C ARG A 63 -5.20 -5.68 7.74
N GLN A 64 -5.19 -5.21 9.00
CA GLN A 64 -4.05 -4.46 9.56
C GLN A 64 -2.79 -5.32 9.63
N LEU A 65 -2.94 -6.58 10.08
CA LEU A 65 -1.83 -7.53 10.17
C LEU A 65 -1.26 -7.91 8.80
N PHE A 66 -2.12 -8.10 7.80
CA PHE A 66 -1.70 -8.36 6.42
C PHE A 66 -0.93 -7.17 5.85
N MET A 67 -1.42 -5.94 6.05
CA MET A 67 -0.72 -4.73 5.60
C MET A 67 0.67 -4.61 6.24
N LEU A 68 0.78 -4.95 7.53
CA LEU A 68 2.05 -4.96 8.24
C LEU A 68 3.01 -6.03 7.69
N GLU A 69 2.52 -7.22 7.37
CA GLU A 69 3.32 -8.28 6.74
C GLU A 69 3.84 -7.87 5.36
N GLU A 70 2.97 -7.28 4.53
CA GLU A 70 3.34 -6.80 3.20
C GLU A 70 4.46 -5.75 3.29
N GLY A 71 4.36 -4.80 4.22
CA GLY A 71 5.36 -3.74 4.37
C GLY A 71 6.68 -4.21 5.00
N LEU A 72 6.61 -4.97 6.10
CA LEU A 72 7.80 -5.38 6.84
C LEU A 72 8.57 -6.52 6.18
N ILE A 73 7.87 -7.39 5.43
CA ILE A 73 8.46 -8.60 4.88
C ILE A 73 8.44 -8.57 3.35
N ASN A 74 7.27 -8.53 2.72
CA ASN A 74 7.19 -8.82 1.29
C ASN A 74 7.71 -7.67 0.41
N HIS A 75 7.62 -6.45 0.91
CA HIS A 75 8.01 -5.22 0.22
C HIS A 75 8.97 -4.36 1.04
N ALA A 76 9.78 -4.96 1.91
CA ALA A 76 10.72 -4.21 2.73
C ALA A 76 11.68 -3.34 1.88
N VAL A 77 11.78 -2.05 2.20
CA VAL A 77 12.75 -1.14 1.56
C VAL A 77 14.20 -1.50 1.86
N VAL A 78 14.45 -2.07 3.05
CA VAL A 78 15.75 -2.53 3.52
C VAL A 78 15.71 -4.04 3.66
N GLY A 79 16.73 -4.72 3.11
CA GLY A 79 16.89 -6.17 3.22
C GLY A 79 17.05 -6.65 4.66
N PHE A 80 16.95 -7.96 4.87
CA PHE A 80 16.87 -8.55 6.22
C PHE A 80 18.20 -8.71 6.97
N GLY A 81 19.34 -8.30 6.38
CA GLY A 81 20.71 -8.37 6.93
C GLY A 81 20.86 -8.98 8.33
N GLU A 82 21.03 -8.13 9.35
CA GLU A 82 21.20 -8.52 10.75
C GLU A 82 19.89 -8.82 11.49
N SER A 83 18.73 -8.78 10.82
CA SER A 83 17.41 -9.03 11.43
C SER A 83 17.22 -10.49 11.87
N GLY A 84 18.16 -11.39 11.51
CA GLY A 84 18.20 -12.77 11.97
C GLY A 84 16.90 -13.52 11.67
N ARG A 85 16.28 -14.11 12.71
CA ARG A 85 15.04 -14.89 12.59
C ARG A 85 13.76 -14.05 12.67
N LYS A 86 13.85 -12.73 12.88
CA LYS A 86 12.66 -11.87 13.09
C LYS A 86 11.64 -11.93 11.95
N PRO A 87 12.01 -11.99 10.66
CA PRO A 87 11.03 -12.13 9.58
C PRO A 87 10.27 -13.46 9.64
N SER A 88 10.96 -14.58 9.94
CA SER A 88 10.31 -15.87 10.15
C SER A 88 9.46 -15.89 11.41
N ASP A 89 9.93 -15.28 12.50
CA ASP A 89 9.19 -15.18 13.76
C ASP A 89 7.89 -14.39 13.57
N LEU A 90 7.92 -13.31 12.78
CA LEU A 90 6.74 -12.53 12.43
C LEU A 90 5.74 -13.38 11.63
N ARG A 91 6.17 -14.12 10.60
CA ARG A 91 5.29 -15.03 9.85
C ARG A 91 4.65 -16.10 10.73
N ILE A 92 5.44 -16.71 11.62
CA ILE A 92 4.93 -17.70 12.59
C ILE A 92 3.91 -17.07 13.54
N LEU A 93 4.17 -15.85 14.02
CA LEU A 93 3.25 -15.13 14.90
C LEU A 93 1.91 -14.85 14.19
N LEU A 94 1.96 -14.39 12.94
CA LEU A 94 0.78 -14.11 12.13
C LEU A 94 -0.04 -15.40 11.87
N ALA A 95 0.64 -16.50 11.54
CA ALA A 95 0.00 -17.80 11.38
C ALA A 95 -0.71 -18.26 12.66
N LYS A 96 -0.08 -18.09 13.84
CA LYS A 96 -0.71 -18.40 15.14
C LYS A 96 -1.95 -17.55 15.41
N ILE A 97 -1.95 -16.27 15.01
CA ILE A 97 -3.12 -15.39 15.13
C ILE A 97 -4.25 -15.90 14.23
N GLU A 98 -3.94 -16.36 13.02
CA GLU A 98 -4.94 -16.92 12.11
C GLU A 98 -5.49 -18.27 12.61
N GLU A 99 -4.62 -19.18 13.04
CA GLU A 99 -5.00 -20.48 13.63
C GLU A 99 -5.91 -20.34 14.85
N SER A 100 -5.74 -19.28 15.64
CA SER A 100 -6.54 -19.03 16.85
C SER A 100 -8.04 -18.90 16.55
N GLU A 101 -8.43 -18.57 15.31
CA GLU A 101 -9.84 -18.45 14.90
C GLU A 101 -10.53 -19.80 14.74
N PHE A 102 -9.76 -20.87 14.55
CA PHE A 102 -10.27 -22.23 14.39
C PHE A 102 -10.24 -23.03 15.70
N ARG A 103 -9.72 -22.44 16.79
CA ARG A 103 -9.61 -23.06 18.11
C ARG A 103 -10.86 -22.80 18.98
N PRO A 104 -11.08 -23.61 20.04
CA PRO A 104 -12.13 -23.33 21.02
C PRO A 104 -11.97 -21.91 21.59
N SER A 105 -13.09 -21.17 21.77
CA SER A 105 -13.05 -19.73 22.07
C SER A 105 -12.17 -19.35 23.27
N SER A 106 -12.15 -20.14 24.35
CA SER A 106 -11.30 -19.85 25.51
C SER A 106 -9.80 -19.97 25.23
N ALA A 107 -9.37 -21.00 24.51
CA ALA A 107 -7.96 -21.23 24.18
C ALA A 107 -7.48 -20.34 23.02
N GLY A 108 -8.33 -20.13 22.01
CA GLY A 108 -8.05 -19.26 20.87
C GLY A 108 -7.91 -17.79 21.27
N GLU A 109 -8.77 -17.28 22.15
CA GLU A 109 -8.69 -15.89 22.63
C GLU A 109 -7.42 -15.60 23.43
N VAL A 110 -7.01 -16.54 24.29
CA VAL A 110 -5.76 -16.41 25.07
C VAL A 110 -4.55 -16.38 24.14
N GLN A 111 -4.44 -17.34 23.23
CA GLN A 111 -3.35 -17.41 22.25
C GLN A 111 -3.29 -16.14 21.39
N ARG A 112 -4.44 -15.67 20.89
CA ARG A 112 -4.53 -14.46 20.06
C ARG A 112 -4.04 -13.23 20.82
N THR A 113 -4.49 -13.06 22.05
CA THR A 113 -4.13 -11.92 22.89
C THR A 113 -2.63 -11.90 23.20
N GLU A 114 -2.05 -13.07 23.47
CA GLU A 114 -0.61 -13.22 23.67
C GLU A 114 0.18 -12.89 22.39
N CYS A 115 -0.23 -13.42 21.24
CA CYS A 115 0.45 -13.13 19.98
C CYS A 115 0.39 -11.64 19.62
N LEU A 116 -0.76 -10.99 19.82
CA LEU A 116 -0.92 -9.55 19.58
C LEU A 116 -0.07 -8.69 20.54
N ARG A 117 0.20 -9.19 21.75
CA ARG A 117 1.08 -8.53 22.72
C ARG A 117 2.53 -8.55 22.24
N SER A 118 3.00 -9.70 21.76
CA SER A 118 4.37 -9.90 21.26
C SER A 118 4.63 -9.28 19.88
N LEU A 119 3.58 -8.94 19.13
CA LEU A 119 3.70 -8.38 17.78
C LEU A 119 4.63 -7.16 17.71
N ARG A 120 4.51 -6.25 18.69
CA ARG A 120 5.30 -5.01 18.72
C ARG A 120 6.80 -5.28 18.84
N GLU A 121 7.20 -6.25 19.66
CA GLU A 121 8.61 -6.59 19.91
C GLU A 121 9.31 -7.18 18.67
N ILE A 122 8.53 -7.83 17.80
CA ILE A 122 9.03 -8.39 16.54
C ILE A 122 8.94 -7.37 15.40
N ALA A 123 7.87 -6.58 15.35
CA ALA A 123 7.62 -5.62 14.28
C ALA A 123 8.53 -4.39 14.33
N ILE A 124 8.79 -3.83 15.52
CA ILE A 124 9.59 -2.60 15.66
C ILE A 124 11.00 -2.76 15.06
N PRO A 125 11.79 -3.80 15.39
CA PRO A 125 13.13 -3.94 14.82
C PRO A 125 13.14 -4.19 13.31
N LEU A 126 12.03 -4.66 12.73
CA LEU A 126 11.86 -4.77 11.28
C LEU A 126 11.45 -3.43 10.65
N ALA A 127 10.69 -2.62 11.37
CA ALA A 127 10.25 -1.30 10.92
C ALA A 127 11.40 -0.29 10.97
N GLU A 128 12.18 -0.27 12.05
CA GLU A 128 13.24 0.72 12.34
C GLU A 128 14.60 0.31 11.75
N ARG A 129 14.61 -0.48 10.67
CA ARG A 129 15.85 -0.85 9.99
C ARG A 129 16.45 0.39 9.33
N PRO A 130 17.73 0.71 9.58
CA PRO A 130 18.35 1.91 9.02
C PRO A 130 18.38 1.82 7.49
N ALA A 131 17.76 2.78 6.81
CA ALA A 131 17.85 2.97 5.38
C ALA A 131 19.05 3.86 5.02
N ARG A 132 19.42 3.91 3.74
CA ARG A 132 20.56 4.72 3.27
C ARG A 132 20.31 6.20 3.55
N GLY A 133 21.12 6.78 4.43
CA GLY A 133 21.06 8.20 4.79
C GLY A 133 20.58 8.44 6.22
N ASP A 134 20.10 7.41 6.92
CA ASP A 134 19.69 7.55 8.31
C ASP A 134 20.89 7.55 9.25
N LEU A 135 20.91 8.53 10.16
CA LEU A 135 21.95 8.67 11.18
C LEU A 135 21.62 7.88 12.45
N THR A 136 20.33 7.55 12.67
CA THR A 136 19.83 6.82 13.83
C THR A 136 18.70 5.87 13.42
N GLY A 137 18.60 4.70 14.07
CA GLY A 137 17.50 3.74 13.89
C GLY A 137 16.19 4.19 14.55
N GLU A 138 15.93 5.50 14.57
CA GLU A 138 14.71 6.09 15.17
C GLU A 138 13.63 6.37 14.11
N VAL A 139 13.94 6.14 12.84
CA VAL A 139 13.00 6.33 11.73
C VAL A 139 12.30 5.00 11.44
N CYS A 140 10.97 5.03 11.42
CA CYS A 140 10.13 3.88 11.13
C CYS A 140 9.94 3.75 9.61
N HIS A 141 10.35 2.63 9.02
CA HIS A 141 10.32 2.36 7.57
C HIS A 141 9.38 1.19 7.22
N TRP A 142 8.30 0.99 7.99
CA TRP A 142 7.43 -0.17 7.80
C TRP A 142 6.68 -0.16 6.44
N ALA A 143 6.46 1.02 5.86
CA ALA A 143 5.76 1.22 4.58
C ALA A 143 6.60 1.97 3.53
N ASP A 144 7.91 2.07 3.73
CA ASP A 144 8.81 2.72 2.77
C ASP A 144 9.06 1.86 1.52
N GLY A 145 8.60 0.61 1.59
CA GLY A 145 8.51 -0.33 0.50
C GLY A 145 7.71 0.19 -0.68
N TYR A 146 8.39 0.57 -1.75
CA TYR A 146 7.74 1.19 -2.90
C TYR A 146 6.63 0.32 -3.53
N HIS A 147 6.78 -1.01 -3.56
CA HIS A 147 5.74 -1.91 -4.07
C HIS A 147 4.47 -1.86 -3.25
N LEU A 148 4.58 -1.82 -1.92
CA LEU A 148 3.42 -1.67 -1.05
C LEU A 148 2.70 -0.36 -1.37
N ASN A 149 3.44 0.74 -1.50
CA ASN A 149 2.84 2.05 -1.78
C ASN A 149 2.09 2.08 -3.11
N VAL A 150 2.64 1.46 -4.15
CA VAL A 150 1.91 1.34 -5.42
C VAL A 150 0.69 0.43 -5.30
N ARG A 151 0.77 -0.69 -4.56
CA ARG A 151 -0.40 -1.56 -4.34
C ARG A 151 -1.51 -0.83 -3.56
N LEU A 152 -1.16 -0.03 -2.56
CA LEU A 152 -2.10 0.83 -1.86
C LEU A 152 -2.72 1.85 -2.83
N TYR A 153 -1.91 2.49 -3.66
CA TYR A 153 -2.38 3.42 -4.67
C TYR A 153 -3.32 2.77 -5.71
N GLU A 154 -3.01 1.55 -6.17
CA GLU A 154 -3.91 0.77 -7.03
C GLU A 154 -5.27 0.51 -6.36
N LYS A 155 -5.29 0.22 -5.05
CA LYS A 155 -6.55 0.04 -4.32
C LYS A 155 -7.34 1.34 -4.20
N LEU A 156 -6.68 2.47 -4.04
CA LEU A 156 -7.33 3.78 -4.07
C LEU A 156 -7.91 4.07 -5.46
N LEU A 157 -7.17 3.76 -6.53
CA LEU A 157 -7.64 3.93 -7.90
C LEU A 157 -8.90 3.12 -8.21
N LEU A 158 -9.19 2.01 -7.52
CA LEU A 158 -10.44 1.27 -7.70
C LEU A 158 -11.69 2.09 -7.31
N SER A 159 -11.54 3.16 -6.51
CA SER A 159 -12.66 4.03 -6.12
C SER A 159 -13.27 4.81 -7.28
N VAL A 160 -12.61 4.87 -8.44
CA VAL A 160 -13.14 5.55 -9.63
C VAL A 160 -14.28 4.77 -10.30
N PHE A 161 -14.43 3.48 -10.00
CA PHE A 161 -15.49 2.65 -10.57
C PHE A 161 -16.77 2.76 -9.77
N ASP A 162 -17.90 2.66 -10.46
CA ASP A 162 -19.20 2.64 -9.82
C ASP A 162 -19.36 1.35 -8.98
N ILE A 163 -19.87 1.50 -7.76
CA ILE A 163 -20.02 0.41 -6.78
C ILE A 163 -21.12 -0.58 -7.20
N LEU A 164 -22.11 -0.12 -7.97
CA LEU A 164 -23.23 -0.91 -8.47
C LEU A 164 -22.96 -1.48 -9.86
N ASP A 165 -22.12 -0.81 -10.65
CA ASP A 165 -21.73 -1.23 -12.00
C ASP A 165 -20.22 -1.05 -12.21
N GLU A 166 -19.45 -2.07 -11.87
CA GLU A 166 -17.99 -2.03 -11.99
C GLU A 166 -17.50 -1.89 -13.45
N GLY A 167 -18.41 -1.96 -14.43
CA GLY A 167 -18.16 -1.67 -15.84
C GLY A 167 -18.17 -0.19 -16.20
N LYS A 168 -18.49 0.69 -15.25
CA LYS A 168 -18.57 2.14 -15.43
C LYS A 168 -17.66 2.89 -14.48
N LEU A 169 -17.22 4.05 -14.96
CA LEU A 169 -16.60 5.06 -14.11
C LEU A 169 -17.70 5.88 -13.44
N THR A 170 -17.43 6.33 -12.21
CA THR A 170 -18.22 7.32 -11.48
C THR A 170 -18.29 8.64 -12.25
N GLU A 171 -19.35 9.41 -12.02
CA GLU A 171 -19.48 10.76 -12.61
C GLU A 171 -18.40 11.71 -12.06
N GLU A 172 -17.97 11.49 -10.82
CA GLU A 172 -16.96 12.27 -10.10
C GLU A 172 -15.51 11.76 -10.29
N VAL A 173 -15.24 11.03 -11.37
CA VAL A 173 -13.93 10.40 -11.58
C VAL A 173 -12.78 11.40 -11.54
N GLU A 174 -12.95 12.61 -12.09
CA GLU A 174 -11.88 13.60 -12.11
C GLU A 174 -11.65 14.22 -10.73
N GLU A 175 -12.71 14.44 -9.94
CA GLU A 175 -12.61 14.89 -8.55
C GLU A 175 -11.92 13.83 -7.68
N ILE A 176 -12.24 12.55 -7.88
CA ILE A 176 -11.58 11.44 -7.18
C ILE A 176 -10.10 11.43 -7.54
N LEU A 177 -9.75 11.47 -8.83
CA LEU A 177 -8.35 11.46 -9.27
C LEU A 177 -7.57 12.66 -8.74
N GLU A 178 -8.18 13.85 -8.70
CA GLU A 178 -7.57 15.04 -8.11
C GLU A 178 -7.36 14.87 -6.59
N LEU A 179 -8.34 14.30 -5.88
CA LEU A 179 -8.18 13.97 -4.46
C LEU A 179 -7.03 12.98 -4.24
N LEU A 180 -6.90 11.97 -5.11
CA LEU A 180 -5.82 10.98 -5.00
C LEU A 180 -4.43 11.59 -5.19
N LYS A 181 -4.28 12.73 -5.88
CA LYS A 181 -2.99 13.43 -5.98
C LYS A 181 -2.46 13.89 -4.62
N SER A 182 -3.33 14.16 -3.65
CA SER A 182 -2.91 14.50 -2.29
C SER A 182 -2.08 13.39 -1.62
N THR A 183 -2.26 12.14 -2.05
CA THR A 183 -1.53 10.97 -1.53
C THR A 183 -0.19 10.74 -2.20
N TRP A 184 0.10 11.42 -3.32
CA TRP A 184 1.28 11.13 -4.14
C TRP A 184 2.59 11.35 -3.41
N ARG A 185 2.69 12.43 -2.65
CA ARG A 185 3.91 12.73 -1.87
C ARG A 185 4.17 11.66 -0.81
N VAL A 186 3.12 11.22 -0.12
CA VAL A 186 3.22 10.23 0.96
C VAL A 186 3.59 8.85 0.40
N LEU A 187 2.98 8.46 -0.73
CA LEU A 187 3.20 7.16 -1.35
C LEU A 187 4.37 7.13 -2.35
N GLY A 188 5.01 8.27 -2.63
CA GLY A 188 6.07 8.38 -3.63
C GLY A 188 5.58 8.15 -5.06
N ILE A 189 4.34 8.51 -5.38
CA ILE A 189 3.74 8.34 -6.70
C ILE A 189 4.12 9.53 -7.59
N THR A 190 4.77 9.26 -8.71
CA THR A 190 4.99 10.24 -9.78
C THR A 190 3.88 10.15 -10.83
N GLU A 191 3.77 11.16 -11.71
CA GLU A 191 2.83 11.13 -12.83
C GLU A 191 2.96 9.87 -13.68
N THR A 192 4.20 9.48 -14.02
CA THR A 192 4.46 8.28 -14.81
C THR A 192 3.96 7.01 -14.10
N ILE A 193 4.15 6.94 -12.77
CA ILE A 193 3.66 5.82 -11.96
C ILE A 193 2.13 5.82 -11.96
N HIS A 194 1.51 6.98 -11.74
CA HIS A 194 0.06 7.13 -11.78
C HIS A 194 -0.54 6.65 -13.10
N TYR A 195 -0.05 7.14 -14.24
CA TYR A 195 -0.57 6.74 -15.55
C TYR A 195 -0.40 5.24 -15.80
N THR A 196 0.71 4.66 -15.35
CA THR A 196 0.97 3.22 -15.46
C THR A 196 0.01 2.40 -14.60
N SER A 197 -0.14 2.75 -13.32
CA SER A 197 -1.03 2.08 -12.38
C SER A 197 -2.49 2.23 -12.81
N TYR A 198 -2.90 3.42 -13.23
CA TYR A 198 -4.28 3.68 -13.64
C TYR A 198 -4.64 2.96 -14.92
N ALA A 199 -3.77 2.97 -15.94
CA ALA A 199 -3.94 2.15 -17.14
C ALA A 199 -4.06 0.66 -16.79
N SER A 200 -3.22 0.14 -15.89
CA SER A 200 -3.29 -1.26 -15.47
C SER A 200 -4.60 -1.61 -14.77
N VAL A 201 -5.09 -0.73 -13.89
CA VAL A 201 -6.40 -0.87 -13.22
C VAL A 201 -7.53 -0.90 -14.25
N LEU A 202 -7.57 0.04 -15.19
CA LEU A 202 -8.58 0.10 -16.25
C LEU A 202 -8.55 -1.15 -17.14
N ILE A 203 -7.38 -1.62 -17.54
CA ILE A 203 -7.27 -2.83 -18.38
C ILE A 203 -7.77 -4.06 -17.64
N ARG A 204 -7.42 -4.21 -16.35
CA ARG A 204 -7.95 -5.32 -15.53
C ARG A 204 -9.46 -5.25 -15.44
N GLN A 205 -10.02 -4.06 -15.23
CA GLN A 205 -11.47 -3.89 -15.16
C GLN A 205 -12.14 -4.21 -16.50
N TYR A 206 -11.56 -3.78 -17.62
CA TYR A 206 -12.01 -4.16 -18.96
C TYR A 206 -11.99 -5.68 -19.16
N VAL A 207 -10.92 -6.37 -18.76
CA VAL A 207 -10.82 -7.83 -18.90
C VAL A 207 -11.93 -8.55 -18.12
N ILE A 208 -12.36 -8.00 -16.98
CA ILE A 208 -13.43 -8.58 -16.16
C ILE A 208 -14.82 -8.28 -16.75
N THR A 209 -15.05 -7.03 -17.16
CA THR A 209 -16.39 -6.51 -17.51
C THR A 209 -16.70 -6.58 -19.00
N GLN A 210 -15.67 -6.67 -19.84
CA GLN A 210 -15.74 -6.54 -21.30
C GLN A 210 -16.27 -5.18 -21.80
N GLU A 211 -16.33 -4.17 -20.92
CA GLU A 211 -16.85 -2.85 -21.24
C GLU A 211 -15.88 -2.00 -22.07
N GLN A 212 -16.18 -1.85 -23.35
CA GLN A 212 -15.33 -1.13 -24.32
C GLN A 212 -15.06 0.33 -23.93
N GLY A 213 -15.98 0.95 -23.18
CA GLY A 213 -15.79 2.29 -22.64
C GLY A 213 -14.53 2.38 -21.77
N ILE A 214 -14.31 1.40 -20.88
CA ILE A 214 -13.14 1.37 -19.99
C ILE A 214 -11.84 1.23 -20.80
N LEU A 215 -11.84 0.39 -21.84
CA LEU A 215 -10.66 0.19 -22.68
C LEU A 215 -10.23 1.49 -23.36
N LYS A 216 -11.18 2.32 -23.83
CA LYS A 216 -10.86 3.64 -24.41
C LYS A 216 -10.16 4.54 -23.40
N HIS A 217 -10.61 4.55 -22.15
CA HIS A 217 -9.95 5.30 -21.07
C HIS A 217 -8.54 4.77 -20.81
N ALA A 218 -8.36 3.44 -20.78
CA ALA A 218 -7.04 2.84 -20.61
C ALA A 218 -6.05 3.30 -21.69
N ILE A 219 -6.48 3.32 -22.97
CA ILE A 219 -5.67 3.79 -24.10
C ILE A 219 -5.25 5.25 -23.91
N VAL A 220 -6.17 6.11 -23.43
CA VAL A 220 -5.85 7.51 -23.14
C VAL A 220 -4.76 7.63 -22.07
N GLN A 221 -4.84 6.84 -20.99
CA GLN A 221 -3.81 6.87 -19.94
C GLN A 221 -2.48 6.31 -20.43
N LEU A 222 -2.48 5.22 -21.21
CA LEU A 222 -1.27 4.65 -21.80
C LEU A 222 -0.50 5.66 -22.67
N LYS A 223 -1.21 6.50 -23.43
CA LYS A 223 -0.60 7.55 -24.27
C LYS A 223 0.08 8.66 -23.46
N LYS A 224 -0.27 8.82 -22.18
CA LYS A 224 0.35 9.81 -21.28
C LYS A 224 1.64 9.29 -20.64
N ILE A 225 1.95 8.00 -20.77
CA ILE A 225 3.18 7.42 -20.22
C ILE A 225 4.37 7.83 -21.10
N PRO A 226 5.35 8.61 -20.60
CA PRO A 226 6.50 9.01 -21.39
C PRO A 226 7.37 7.82 -21.77
N LEU A 227 7.89 7.84 -23.00
CA LEU A 227 8.90 6.87 -23.46
C LEU A 227 10.19 7.03 -22.67
N LYS A 228 11.02 5.97 -22.63
CA LYS A 228 12.27 5.97 -21.87
C LYS A 228 13.16 7.16 -22.24
N GLU A 229 13.24 7.49 -23.53
CA GLU A 229 14.03 8.57 -24.12
C GLU A 229 13.53 9.96 -23.71
N GLN A 230 12.24 10.09 -23.41
CA GLN A 230 11.60 11.35 -23.01
C GLN A 230 11.77 11.65 -21.52
N ARG A 231 12.13 10.65 -20.71
CA ARG A 231 12.30 10.80 -19.26
C ARG A 231 13.63 11.45 -18.91
N GLY A 232 13.63 12.27 -17.85
CA GLY A 232 14.87 12.85 -17.30
C GLY A 232 15.78 11.79 -16.64
N PRO A 233 17.09 12.07 -16.46
CA PRO A 233 18.02 11.11 -15.85
C PRO A 233 17.62 10.65 -14.44
N GLN A 234 17.11 11.57 -13.61
CA GLN A 234 16.67 11.26 -12.24
C GLN A 234 15.43 10.36 -12.22
N GLU A 235 14.45 10.66 -13.08
CA GLU A 235 13.25 9.83 -13.21
C GLU A 235 13.60 8.42 -13.70
N ARG A 236 14.51 8.29 -14.66
CA ARG A 236 14.99 6.97 -15.13
C ARG A 236 15.65 6.18 -14.01
N LEU A 237 16.50 6.82 -13.20
CA LEU A 237 17.16 6.17 -12.06
C LEU A 237 16.15 5.74 -11.01
N HIS A 238 15.22 6.63 -10.64
CA HIS A 238 14.14 6.34 -9.73
C HIS A 238 13.34 5.13 -10.21
N LEU A 239 12.82 5.17 -11.44
CA LEU A 239 12.02 4.09 -12.01
C LEU A 239 12.78 2.76 -12.16
N LYS A 240 14.09 2.81 -12.41
CA LYS A 240 14.96 1.62 -12.48
C LYS A 240 15.17 1.00 -11.09
N SER A 241 15.17 1.80 -10.03
CA SER A 241 15.30 1.31 -8.65
C SER A 241 14.04 0.59 -8.15
N LEU A 242 12.91 0.78 -8.83
CA LEU A 242 11.64 0.11 -8.52
C LEU A 242 11.65 -1.33 -9.06
N LEU A 243 12.17 -2.28 -8.27
CA LEU A 243 12.27 -3.69 -8.66
C LEU A 243 11.14 -4.53 -8.05
N SER A 244 10.20 -5.00 -8.87
CA SER A 244 9.12 -5.90 -8.44
C SER A 244 9.58 -7.34 -8.50
N LYS A 245 9.31 -8.14 -7.48
CA LYS A 245 9.51 -9.58 -7.54
C LYS A 245 8.24 -10.24 -8.09
N VAL A 246 8.29 -10.74 -9.33
CA VAL A 246 7.19 -11.48 -9.96
C VAL A 246 7.69 -12.90 -10.23
N GLU A 247 7.00 -13.91 -9.69
CA GLU A 247 7.34 -15.34 -9.91
C GLU A 247 8.79 -15.72 -9.52
N GLY A 248 9.42 -14.95 -8.63
CA GLY A 248 10.79 -15.20 -8.16
C GLY A 248 11.86 -14.37 -8.88
N GLU A 249 11.53 -13.73 -10.01
CA GLU A 249 12.43 -12.84 -10.75
C GLU A 249 12.23 -11.37 -10.37
N GLU A 250 13.32 -10.63 -10.26
CA GLU A 250 13.29 -9.18 -10.08
C GLU A 250 13.12 -8.50 -11.44
N LEU A 251 11.92 -7.94 -11.65
CA LEU A 251 11.56 -7.23 -12.87
C LEU A 251 11.42 -5.73 -12.58
N PRO A 252 11.81 -4.85 -13.51
CA PRO A 252 11.50 -3.44 -13.42
C PRO A 252 10.00 -3.22 -13.26
N PHE A 253 9.61 -2.23 -12.46
CA PHE A 253 8.23 -1.84 -12.17
C PHE A 253 7.32 -1.91 -13.41
N PHE A 254 7.62 -1.17 -14.49
CA PHE A 254 6.79 -1.17 -15.69
C PHE A 254 6.60 -2.56 -16.30
N GLN A 255 7.64 -3.39 -16.28
CA GLN A 255 7.57 -4.73 -16.87
C GLN A 255 6.62 -5.62 -16.06
N SER A 256 6.57 -5.46 -14.74
CA SER A 256 5.61 -6.18 -13.91
C SER A 256 4.14 -5.83 -14.21
N PHE A 257 3.85 -4.60 -14.66
CA PHE A 257 2.49 -4.17 -15.04
C PHE A 257 2.15 -4.43 -16.50
N LEU A 258 3.09 -4.18 -17.41
CA LEU A 258 2.85 -4.26 -18.85
C LEU A 258 2.98 -5.68 -19.38
N SER A 259 3.78 -6.56 -18.76
CA SER A 259 3.93 -7.95 -19.22
C SER A 259 2.60 -8.73 -19.21
N PRO A 260 1.77 -8.68 -18.15
CA PRO A 260 0.44 -9.33 -18.19
C PRO A 260 -0.48 -8.74 -19.27
N VAL A 261 -0.46 -7.43 -19.44
CA VAL A 261 -1.26 -6.73 -20.47
C VAL A 261 -0.83 -7.16 -21.86
N GLN A 262 0.48 -7.19 -22.11
CA GLN A 262 1.06 -7.61 -23.37
C GLN A 262 0.74 -9.07 -23.66
N LYS A 263 0.97 -9.98 -22.70
CA LYS A 263 0.62 -11.41 -22.84
C LYS A 263 -0.87 -11.60 -23.14
N TRP A 264 -1.75 -10.83 -22.48
CA TRP A 264 -3.18 -10.87 -22.76
C TRP A 264 -3.48 -10.39 -24.18
N ALA A 265 -2.92 -9.25 -24.60
CA ALA A 265 -3.12 -8.69 -25.94
C ALA A 265 -2.59 -9.63 -27.04
N ASP A 266 -1.40 -10.21 -26.85
CA ASP A 266 -0.79 -11.18 -27.76
C ASP A 266 -1.68 -12.41 -27.92
N LYS A 267 -2.31 -12.89 -26.83
CA LYS A 267 -3.29 -13.98 -26.90
C LYS A 267 -4.54 -13.57 -27.69
N GLN A 268 -5.10 -12.39 -27.44
CA GLN A 268 -6.28 -11.92 -28.17
C GLN A 268 -6.01 -11.80 -29.68
N LEU A 269 -4.83 -11.27 -30.05
CA LEU A 269 -4.40 -11.10 -31.44
C LEU A 269 -3.99 -12.41 -32.09
N GLY A 270 -3.41 -13.36 -31.34
CA GLY A 270 -3.12 -14.70 -31.84
C GLY A 270 -4.39 -15.44 -32.27
N ASP A 271 -5.46 -15.27 -31.50
CA ASP A 271 -6.79 -15.84 -31.78
C ASP A 271 -7.73 -14.83 -32.45
N TYR A 272 -7.21 -13.91 -33.26
CA TYR A 272 -7.99 -12.76 -33.75
C TYR A 272 -9.26 -13.14 -34.52
N HIS A 273 -9.25 -14.28 -35.23
CA HIS A 273 -10.42 -14.80 -35.94
C HIS A 273 -11.60 -15.12 -35.02
N LEU A 274 -11.33 -15.48 -33.76
CA LEU A 274 -12.36 -15.77 -32.76
C LEU A 274 -12.81 -14.50 -32.02
N ASN A 275 -11.87 -13.59 -31.78
CA ASN A 275 -12.10 -12.42 -30.92
C ASN A 275 -12.55 -11.17 -31.69
N PHE A 276 -12.28 -11.10 -32.99
CA PHE A 276 -12.57 -9.95 -33.86
C PHE A 276 -13.22 -10.38 -35.17
N ALA A 277 -14.04 -11.43 -35.16
CA ALA A 277 -14.80 -11.83 -36.34
C ALA A 277 -15.62 -10.65 -36.85
N GLU A 278 -15.57 -10.39 -38.16
CA GLU A 278 -16.39 -9.37 -38.80
C GLU A 278 -17.88 -9.71 -38.57
N VAL A 279 -18.58 -8.78 -37.92
CA VAL A 279 -20.05 -8.77 -37.78
C VAL A 279 -20.64 -7.92 -38.89
#